data_AF-A0A7J4FC55-F1
#
_entry.id   AF-A0A7J4FC55-F1
#
_cell.length_a   1.000
_cell.length_b   1.000
_cell.length_c   1.000
_cell.angle_alpha   90.00
_cell.angle_beta   90.00
_cell.angle_gamma   90.00
#
_symmetry.space_group_name_H-M   'P 1'
#
loop_
_entity.id
_entity.type
_entity.pdbx_description
1 polymer ?
#
loop_
_entity_poly.entity_id
_entity_poly.type
_entity_poly.pdbx_seq_one_letter_code
_entity_poly.pdbx_strand_id
1 'polypeptide(L)'
;MSLLYPLRKEIKKVPPSLRVPVVSLLNIGHVPALSSFFEKSREKLGIAGRPPTAYSLKEALSEFQAIARRSGLSPVVAPVRRAHRRGVRG
;
A
#
# COMPACT_ATOMS: atom_id res chain seq x y z
N MET A 1 0.89 -31.24 -14.88
CA MET A 1 0.79 -30.34 -13.72
C MET A 1 -0.68 -29.99 -13.51
N SER A 2 -1.29 -30.44 -12.43
CA SER A 2 -2.68 -30.13 -12.10
C SER A 2 -2.80 -28.64 -11.76
N LEU A 3 -3.67 -27.92 -12.48
CA LEU A 3 -4.08 -26.56 -12.13
C LEU A 3 -4.74 -26.62 -10.75
N LEU A 4 -3.99 -26.23 -9.71
CA LEU A 4 -4.44 -26.25 -8.31
C LEU A 4 -5.75 -25.47 -8.10
N TYR A 5 -6.07 -24.53 -9.01
CA TYR A 5 -7.31 -23.74 -8.98
C TYR A 5 -7.88 -23.52 -10.39
N PRO A 6 -8.65 -24.47 -10.95
CA PRO A 6 -9.12 -24.44 -12.34
C PRO A 6 -10.08 -23.28 -12.64
N LEU A 7 -10.72 -22.71 -11.63
CA LEU A 7 -11.63 -21.56 -11.76
C LEU A 7 -10.95 -20.21 -11.58
N ARG A 8 -9.64 -20.18 -11.26
CA ARG A 8 -8.94 -18.93 -10.99
C ARG A 8 -8.60 -18.24 -12.30
N LYS A 9 -9.22 -17.07 -12.53
CA LYS A 9 -8.85 -16.21 -13.66
C LYS A 9 -7.44 -15.66 -13.44
N GLU A 10 -6.61 -15.71 -14.47
CA GLU A 10 -5.31 -15.04 -14.47
C GLU A 10 -5.52 -13.52 -14.39
N ILE A 11 -5.10 -12.92 -13.28
CA ILE A 11 -5.16 -11.46 -13.11
C ILE A 11 -3.94 -10.86 -13.80
N LYS A 12 -4.13 -10.36 -15.03
CA LYS A 12 -3.05 -9.71 -15.80
C LYS A 12 -2.73 -8.29 -15.31
N LYS A 13 -3.71 -7.58 -14.75
CA LYS A 13 -3.59 -6.19 -14.27
C LYS A 13 -4.47 -5.95 -13.05
N VAL A 14 -4.05 -5.06 -12.16
CA VAL A 14 -4.87 -4.59 -11.04
C VAL A 14 -6.03 -3.76 -11.61
N PRO A 15 -7.29 -4.07 -11.23
CA PRO A 15 -8.45 -3.27 -11.61
C PRO A 15 -8.25 -1.78 -11.27
N PRO A 16 -8.72 -0.83 -12.11
CA PRO A 16 -8.51 0.60 -11.87
C PRO A 16 -8.95 1.07 -10.48
N SER A 17 -10.07 0.55 -9.96
CA SER A 17 -10.60 0.84 -8.63
C SER A 17 -9.68 0.43 -7.48
N LEU A 18 -8.83 -0.58 -7.70
CA LEU A 18 -7.93 -1.13 -6.68
C LEU A 18 -6.52 -0.56 -6.77
N ARG A 19 -6.20 0.25 -7.79
CA ARG A 19 -4.85 0.80 -7.93
C ARG A 19 -4.42 1.61 -6.72
N VAL A 20 -5.27 2.52 -6.24
CA VAL A 20 -4.95 3.38 -5.10
C VAL A 20 -4.78 2.55 -3.81
N PRO A 21 -5.72 1.67 -3.41
CA PRO A 21 -5.54 0.78 -2.27
C PRO A 21 -4.26 -0.06 -2.32
N VAL A 22 -3.92 -0.64 -3.48
CA VAL A 22 -2.74 -1.47 -3.64
C VAL A 22 -1.46 -0.64 -3.53
N VAL A 23 -1.43 0.56 -4.13
CA VAL A 23 -0.29 1.49 -3.99
C VAL A 23 -0.10 1.90 -2.53
N SER A 24 -1.17 2.21 -1.81
CA SER A 24 -1.09 2.52 -0.38
C SER A 24 -0.52 1.34 0.41
N LEU A 25 -1.03 0.12 0.20
CA LEU A 25 -0.50 -1.07 0.85
C LEU A 25 1.00 -1.25 0.62
N LEU A 26 1.48 -1.08 -0.62
CA LEU A 26 2.90 -1.21 -0.96
C LEU A 26 3.77 -0.12 -0.33
N ASN A 27 3.24 1.10 -0.17
CA ASN A 27 4.01 2.24 0.32
C ASN A 27 3.99 2.41 1.84
N ILE A 28 2.88 2.08 2.49
CA ILE A 28 2.65 2.34 3.92
C ILE A 28 2.14 1.12 4.70
N GLY A 29 2.01 -0.05 4.05
CA GLY A 29 1.55 -1.29 4.66
C GLY A 29 0.05 -1.31 5.00
N HIS A 30 -0.69 -0.27 4.64
CA HIS A 30 -2.11 -0.10 4.94
C HIS A 30 -2.86 0.50 3.75
N VAL A 31 -4.16 0.22 3.66
CA VAL A 31 -5.03 0.83 2.65
C VAL A 31 -5.31 2.31 2.95
N PRO A 32 -5.85 2.67 4.14
CA PRO A 32 -5.90 4.06 4.56
C PRO A 32 -4.52 4.52 5.04
N ALA A 33 -4.22 5.81 4.89
CA ALA A 33 -3.13 6.43 5.63
C ALA A 33 -3.59 6.78 7.05
N LEU A 34 -2.66 6.76 8.00
CA LEU A 34 -2.95 7.22 9.36
C LEU A 34 -3.07 8.75 9.36
N SER A 35 -4.27 9.26 9.65
CA SER A 35 -4.49 10.71 9.72
C SER A 35 -4.07 11.25 11.09
N SER A 36 -3.70 12.53 11.13
CA SER A 36 -3.40 13.23 12.39
C SER A 36 -4.58 13.27 13.36
N PHE A 37 -5.82 13.20 12.85
CA PHE A 37 -7.01 13.06 13.68
C PHE A 37 -7.00 11.74 14.46
N PHE A 38 -6.65 10.63 13.81
CA PHE A 38 -6.55 9.34 14.48
C PHE A 38 -5.36 9.28 15.43
N GLU A 39 -4.21 9.84 15.06
CA GLU A 39 -3.05 9.92 15.97
C GLU A 39 -3.40 10.66 17.26
N LYS A 40 -3.99 11.86 17.15
CA LYS A 40 -4.42 12.66 18.31
C LYS A 40 -5.51 11.98 19.13
N SER A 41 -6.46 11.31 18.46
CA SER A 41 -7.52 10.59 19.17
C SER A 41 -6.96 9.44 20.00
N ARG A 42 -5.95 8.73 19.48
CA ARG A 42 -5.23 7.68 20.19
C ARG A 42 -4.47 8.22 21.40
N GLU A 43 -3.77 9.34 21.23
CA GLU A 43 -3.07 10.01 22.34
C GLU A 43 -4.03 10.44 23.45
N LYS A 44 -5.21 10.97 23.10
CA LYS A 44 -6.26 11.32 24.09
C LYS A 44 -6.78 10.12 24.87
N LEU A 45 -6.73 8.93 24.27
CA LEU A 45 -7.11 7.66 24.92
C LEU A 45 -5.96 7.06 25.74
N GLY A 46 -4.81 7.75 25.86
CA GLY A 46 -3.65 7.27 26.61
C GLY A 46 -2.87 6.16 25.92
N ILE A 47 -3.08 5.94 24.62
CA ILE A 47 -2.35 4.96 23.82
C ILE A 47 -1.45 5.64 22.80
N ALA A 48 -0.42 4.92 22.33
CA ALA A 48 0.52 5.46 21.34
C ALA A 48 -0.20 6.00 20.10
N GLY A 49 0.07 7.27 19.75
CA GLY A 49 -0.54 7.97 18.63
C GLY A 49 -0.39 7.21 17.32
N ARG A 50 0.83 6.73 17.02
CA ARG A 50 1.05 5.73 15.97
C ARG A 50 0.96 4.32 16.55
N PRO A 51 0.13 3.43 15.99
CA PRO A 51 0.05 2.05 16.46
C PRO A 51 1.33 1.27 16.11
N PRO A 52 1.65 0.19 16.84
CA PRO A 52 2.81 -0.68 16.60
C PRO A 52 2.58 -1.62 15.40
N THR A 53 2.28 -1.05 14.24
CA THR A 53 2.09 -1.76 12.96
C THR A 53 3.08 -1.21 11.92
N ALA A 54 2.90 -1.51 10.64
CA ALA A 54 3.72 -0.95 9.56
C ALA A 54 3.72 0.61 9.49
N TYR A 55 2.87 1.30 10.26
CA TYR A 55 2.97 2.75 10.44
C TYR A 55 4.18 3.20 11.27
N SER A 56 4.68 2.35 12.17
CA SER A 56 5.81 2.64 13.06
C SER A 56 6.98 1.67 12.88
N LEU A 57 6.71 0.42 12.48
CA LEU A 57 7.70 -0.64 12.29
C LEU A 57 8.13 -0.70 10.81
N LYS A 58 9.33 -0.18 10.51
CA LYS A 58 9.84 -0.12 9.14
C LYS A 58 10.18 -1.51 8.59
N GLU A 59 10.59 -2.40 9.47
CA GLU A 59 10.94 -3.79 9.19
C GLU A 59 9.71 -4.54 8.65
N ALA A 60 8.55 -4.35 9.30
CA ALA A 60 7.29 -4.94 8.86
C ALA A 60 6.88 -4.48 7.45
N LEU A 61 7.09 -3.19 7.13
CA LEU A 61 6.86 -2.68 5.77
C LEU A 61 7.84 -3.27 4.76
N SER A 62 9.11 -3.40 5.12
CA SER A 62 10.15 -3.99 4.27
C SER A 62 9.85 -5.46 3.96
N GLU A 63 9.48 -6.25 4.97
CA GLU A 63 9.08 -7.65 4.80
C GLU A 63 7.85 -7.78 3.91
N PHE A 64 6.85 -6.92 4.11
CA PHE A 64 5.66 -6.87 3.26
C PHE A 64 6.03 -6.59 1.79
N GLN A 65 6.89 -5.62 1.54
CA GLN A 65 7.37 -5.31 0.19
C GLN A 65 8.15 -6.49 -0.42
N ALA A 66 8.95 -7.21 0.37
CA ALA A 66 9.65 -8.40 -0.09
C ALA A 66 8.67 -9.52 -0.47
N ILE A 67 7.62 -9.75 0.33
CA ILE A 67 6.54 -10.69 0.00
C ILE A 67 5.84 -10.26 -1.30
N ALA A 68 5.48 -8.99 -1.44
CA ALA A 68 4.80 -8.49 -2.63
C ALA A 68 5.64 -8.68 -3.92
N ARG A 69 6.96 -8.54 -3.84
CA ARG A 69 7.88 -8.83 -4.96
C ARG A 69 7.89 -10.32 -5.30
N ARG A 70 8.03 -11.21 -4.30
CA ARG A 70 8.04 -12.67 -4.50
C ARG A 70 6.72 -13.21 -5.05
N SER A 71 5.60 -12.61 -4.64
CA SER A 71 4.26 -13.01 -5.07
C SER A 71 3.86 -12.47 -6.45
N GLY A 72 4.73 -11.72 -7.14
CA GLY A 72 4.42 -11.12 -8.44
C GLY A 72 3.40 -9.97 -8.38
N LEU A 73 3.12 -9.41 -7.20
CA LEU A 73 2.26 -8.23 -7.01
C LEU A 73 2.97 -6.92 -7.39
N SER A 74 4.30 -6.88 -7.25
CA SER A 74 5.12 -5.70 -7.58
C SER A 74 5.05 -5.26 -9.06
N PRO A 75 5.14 -6.13 -10.09
CA PRO A 75 5.07 -5.71 -11.49
C PRO A 75 3.68 -5.20 -11.92
N VAL A 76 2.63 -5.43 -11.13
CA VAL A 76 1.27 -5.01 -11.46
C VAL A 76 1.02 -3.53 -11.13
N VAL A 77 1.92 -2.93 -10.33
CA VAL A 77 1.88 -1.54 -9.91
C VAL A 77 3.05 -0.81 -10.55
N ALA A 78 2.96 -0.54 -11.85
CA ALA A 78 3.89 0.40 -12.48
C ALA A 78 3.88 1.71 -11.67
N PRO A 79 5.04 2.31 -11.37
CA PRO A 79 5.08 3.53 -10.57
C PRO A 79 4.20 4.58 -11.23
N VAL A 80 3.25 5.13 -10.48
CA VAL A 80 2.55 6.35 -10.88
C VAL A 80 3.64 7.41 -10.94
N ARG A 81 4.20 7.63 -12.14
CA ARG A 81 5.06 8.78 -12.41
C ARG A 81 4.24 10.00 -11.99
N ARG A 82 4.64 10.65 -10.89
CA ARG A 82 4.09 11.95 -10.52
C ARG A 82 4.30 12.84 -11.74
N ALA A 83 3.23 13.20 -12.42
CA ALA A 83 3.27 14.24 -13.43
C ALA A 83 3.82 15.48 -12.72
N HIS A 84 5.07 15.83 -13.05
CA HIS A 84 5.74 17.01 -12.56
C HIS A 84 4.85 18.20 -12.94
N ARG A 85 4.30 18.90 -11.95
CA ARG A 85 3.56 20.15 -12.16
C ARG A 85 4.48 21.11 -12.92
N ARG A 86 4.31 21.21 -14.23
CA ARG A 86 4.75 22.38 -15.00
C ARG A 86 3.60 23.37 -15.03
N GLY A 87 3.90 24.60 -14.64
CA GLY A 87 3.12 25.77 -15.00
C GLY A 87 2.23 26.31 -13.90
N VAL A 88 2.81 27.14 -13.02
CA VAL A 88 2.35 28.53 -12.86
C VAL A 88 3.60 29.40 -12.70
N ARG A 89 4.00 30.05 -13.80
CA ARG A 89 4.79 31.29 -13.82
C ARG A 89 3.97 32.26 -14.67
N GLY A 90 3.79 33.48 -14.18
CA GLY A 90 2.99 34.53 -14.82
C GLY A 90 2.05 35.13 -13.80
#